data_AF-A0AA95FVE9-F1
#
_entry.id   AF-A0AA95FVE9-F1
#
_cell.length_a   1.000
_cell.length_b   1.000
_cell.length_c   1.000
_cell.angle_alpha   90.00
_cell.angle_beta   90.00
_cell.angle_gamma   90.00
#
_symmetry.space_group_name_H-M   'P 1'
#
loop_
_entity.id
_entity.type
_entity.pdbx_description
1 polymer ?
#
loop_
_entity_poly.entity_id
_entity_poly.type
_entity_poly.pdbx_seq_one_letter_code
_entity_poly.pdbx_strand_id
1 'polypeptide(L)'
;MNKGLVVAGVAVVIIISVLCVLLTRSNAALKTYENDNRVLRSDNALQATVITTQAFNFNRFNLVAENASRMNSLIDAGAEKTVIEYREILRREKTCDLPVPADVAGGLLNYANHLRASAMHTDTGNADTAGDSTVTSGTLTYCQTVLWINPLLVALEKANNQLAGIREIEIIRASQLKPGNIQALVYK
;
A
#
# COMPACT_ATOMS: atom_id res chain seq x y z
N MET A 1 -70.65 51.81 -12.97
CA MET A 1 -69.29 51.23 -12.84
C MET A 1 -69.12 50.15 -13.90
N ASN A 2 -68.27 50.36 -14.92
CA ASN A 2 -68.21 49.53 -16.13
C ASN A 2 -67.51 48.20 -15.85
N LYS A 3 -68.30 47.13 -15.73
CA LYS A 3 -67.82 45.76 -15.47
C LYS A 3 -66.75 45.29 -16.48
N GLY A 4 -66.80 45.76 -17.74
CA GLY A 4 -65.82 45.43 -18.77
C GLY A 4 -64.41 46.00 -18.52
N LEU A 5 -64.28 47.20 -17.95
CA LEU A 5 -62.98 47.80 -17.62
C LEU A 5 -62.30 47.02 -16.49
N VAL A 6 -63.09 46.56 -15.51
CA VAL A 6 -62.61 45.76 -14.38
C VAL A 6 -62.11 44.39 -14.86
N VAL A 7 -62.84 43.72 -15.77
CA VAL A 7 -62.44 42.42 -16.33
C VAL A 7 -61.16 42.54 -17.16
N ALA A 8 -61.02 43.57 -17.98
CA ALA A 8 -59.81 43.81 -18.77
C ALA A 8 -58.58 44.10 -17.88
N GLY A 9 -58.75 44.88 -16.82
CA GLY A 9 -57.68 45.14 -15.84
C GLY A 9 -57.23 43.88 -15.12
N VAL A 10 -58.17 43.02 -14.70
CA VAL A 10 -57.85 41.74 -14.04
C VAL A 10 -57.10 40.79 -14.98
N ALA A 11 -57.49 40.72 -16.26
CA ALA A 11 -56.80 39.86 -17.23
C ALA A 11 -55.33 40.26 -17.45
N VAL A 12 -55.04 41.56 -17.53
CA VAL A 12 -53.66 42.06 -17.68
C VAL A 12 -52.80 41.74 -16.46
N VAL A 13 -53.34 41.91 -15.25
CA VAL A 13 -52.62 41.57 -14.01
C VAL A 13 -52.30 40.07 -13.94
N ILE A 14 -53.22 39.21 -14.37
CA ILE A 14 -52.99 37.76 -14.44
C ILE A 14 -51.86 37.45 -15.43
N ILE A 15 -51.89 38.04 -16.63
CA ILE A 15 -50.85 37.82 -17.64
C ILE A 15 -49.48 38.26 -17.12
N ILE A 16 -49.39 39.45 -16.50
CA ILE A 16 -48.15 39.95 -15.90
C ILE A 16 -47.67 39.00 -14.80
N SER A 17 -48.57 38.52 -13.93
CA SER A 17 -48.21 37.58 -12.86
C SER A 17 -47.65 36.26 -13.41
N VAL A 18 -48.26 35.72 -14.48
CA VAL A 18 -47.80 34.50 -15.14
C VAL A 18 -46.43 34.70 -15.78
N LEU A 19 -46.22 35.83 -16.47
CA LEU A 19 -44.91 36.18 -17.05
C LEU A 19 -43.83 36.34 -15.98
N CYS A 20 -44.13 36.98 -14.85
CA CYS A 20 -43.18 37.09 -13.74
C CYS A 20 -42.81 35.71 -13.16
N VAL A 21 -43.78 34.79 -13.05
CA VAL A 21 -43.50 33.42 -12.60
C VAL A 21 -42.65 32.65 -13.63
N LEU A 22 -42.90 32.81 -14.92
CA LEU A 22 -42.10 32.16 -15.97
C LEU A 22 -40.66 32.69 -16.00
N LEU A 23 -40.46 34.00 -15.88
CA LEU A 23 -39.14 34.63 -15.84
C LEU A 23 -38.32 34.24 -14.60
N THR A 24 -38.97 34.10 -13.44
CA THR A 24 -38.28 33.65 -12.23
C THR A 24 -37.86 32.17 -12.34
N ARG A 25 -38.71 31.33 -12.95
CA ARG A 25 -38.40 29.91 -13.20
C ARG A 25 -37.25 29.73 -14.21
N SER A 26 -37.22 30.50 -15.30
CA SER A 26 -36.15 30.40 -16.31
C SER A 26 -34.79 30.84 -15.75
N ASN A 27 -34.76 31.94 -15.00
CA ASN A 27 -33.54 32.41 -14.35
C ASN A 27 -33.06 31.44 -13.27
N ALA A 28 -33.97 30.81 -12.51
CA ALA A 28 -33.61 29.77 -11.56
C ALA A 28 -33.01 28.56 -12.28
N ALA A 29 -33.61 28.09 -13.37
CA ALA A 29 -33.10 26.97 -14.16
C ALA A 29 -31.71 27.26 -14.74
N LEU A 30 -31.48 28.45 -15.32
CA LEU A 30 -30.18 28.85 -15.85
C LEU A 30 -29.10 28.88 -14.76
N LYS A 31 -29.41 29.40 -13.57
CA LYS A 31 -28.50 29.41 -12.42
C LYS A 31 -28.17 28.00 -11.93
N THR A 32 -29.13 27.07 -11.98
CA THR A 32 -28.89 25.66 -11.65
C THR A 32 -27.91 25.04 -12.65
N TYR A 33 -28.15 25.22 -13.96
CA TYR A 33 -27.25 24.67 -14.98
C TYR A 33 -25.83 25.24 -14.92
N GLU A 34 -25.69 26.55 -14.66
CA GLU A 34 -24.37 27.18 -14.50
C GLU A 34 -23.64 26.64 -13.26
N ASN A 35 -24.36 26.45 -12.15
CA ASN A 35 -23.81 25.84 -10.95
C ASN A 35 -23.40 24.39 -11.18
N ASP A 36 -24.24 23.58 -11.82
CA ASP A 36 -23.93 22.17 -12.11
C ASP A 36 -22.71 22.07 -13.03
N ASN A 37 -22.60 22.92 -14.04
CA ASN A 37 -21.45 22.94 -14.95
C ASN A 37 -20.16 23.36 -14.22
N ARG A 38 -20.26 24.31 -13.28
CA ARG A 38 -19.15 24.70 -12.41
C ARG A 38 -18.72 23.57 -11.47
N VAL A 39 -19.68 22.84 -10.89
CA VAL A 39 -19.42 21.66 -10.04
C VAL A 39 -18.74 20.57 -10.86
N LEU A 40 -19.28 20.22 -12.03
CA LEU A 40 -18.69 19.21 -12.93
C LEU A 40 -17.26 19.56 -13.37
N ARG A 41 -16.98 20.85 -13.65
CA ARG A 41 -15.62 21.31 -13.95
C ARG A 41 -14.68 21.18 -12.77
N SER A 42 -15.15 21.53 -11.57
CA SER A 42 -14.39 21.35 -10.33
C SER A 42 -14.09 19.88 -10.08
N ASP A 43 -15.07 19.00 -10.25
CA ASP A 43 -14.92 17.55 -10.04
C ASP A 43 -13.98 16.93 -11.07
N ASN A 44 -14.09 17.31 -12.35
CA ASN A 44 -13.18 16.85 -13.40
C ASN A 44 -11.73 17.30 -13.14
N ALA A 45 -11.53 18.53 -12.66
CA ALA A 45 -10.20 19.01 -12.29
C ALA A 45 -9.62 18.26 -11.09
N LEU A 46 -10.46 17.96 -10.08
CA LEU A 46 -10.07 17.19 -8.91
C LEU A 46 -9.72 15.74 -9.30
N GLN A 47 -10.56 15.10 -10.12
CA GLN A 47 -10.33 13.74 -10.63
C GLN A 47 -9.06 13.66 -11.48
N ALA A 48 -8.82 14.60 -12.39
CA ALA A 48 -7.60 14.65 -13.19
C ALA A 48 -6.35 14.78 -12.31
N THR A 49 -6.42 15.57 -11.23
CA THR A 49 -5.33 15.72 -10.25
C THR A 49 -5.08 14.44 -9.46
N VAL A 50 -6.13 13.74 -9.03
CA VAL A 50 -6.02 12.44 -8.32
C VAL A 50 -5.43 11.38 -9.25
N ILE A 51 -5.90 11.29 -10.50
CA ILE A 51 -5.43 10.30 -11.49
C ILE A 51 -3.95 10.51 -11.82
N THR A 52 -3.53 11.75 -12.09
CA THR A 52 -2.13 12.06 -12.42
C THR A 52 -1.19 11.81 -11.24
N THR A 53 -1.62 12.18 -10.03
CA THR A 53 -0.87 11.92 -8.79
C THR A 53 -0.76 10.42 -8.51
N GLN A 54 -1.85 9.67 -8.69
CA GLN A 54 -1.88 8.23 -8.47
C GLN A 54 -0.98 7.47 -9.47
N ALA A 55 -0.99 7.85 -10.75
CA ALA A 55 -0.15 7.22 -11.78
C ALA A 55 1.35 7.48 -11.56
N PHE A 56 1.74 8.70 -11.18
CA PHE A 56 3.13 9.02 -10.86
C PHE A 56 3.63 8.25 -9.62
N ASN A 57 2.79 8.18 -8.58
CA ASN A 57 3.10 7.42 -7.38
C ASN A 57 3.21 5.91 -7.67
N PHE A 58 2.33 5.36 -8.51
CA PHE A 58 2.41 3.96 -8.92
C PHE A 58 3.73 3.65 -9.65
N ASN A 59 4.14 4.51 -10.59
CA ASN A 59 5.40 4.34 -11.31
C ASN A 59 6.62 4.39 -10.36
N ARG A 60 6.61 5.32 -9.40
CA ARG A 60 7.68 5.41 -8.38
C ARG A 60 7.71 4.21 -7.44
N PHE A 61 6.56 3.73 -6.99
CA PHE A 61 6.48 2.55 -6.13
C PHE A 61 6.93 1.29 -6.86
N ASN A 62 6.56 1.17 -8.14
CA ASN A 62 7.00 0.05 -8.97
C ASN A 62 8.53 0.06 -9.15
N LEU A 63 9.13 1.22 -9.41
CA LEU A 63 10.59 1.34 -9.52
C LEU A 63 11.32 0.95 -8.23
N VAL A 64 10.82 1.38 -7.06
CA VAL A 64 11.40 1.02 -5.76
C VAL A 64 11.28 -0.48 -5.52
N ALA A 65 10.14 -1.07 -5.84
CA ALA A 65 9.93 -2.52 -5.73
C ALA A 65 10.83 -3.32 -6.67
N GLU A 66 10.98 -2.89 -7.91
CA GLU A 66 11.86 -3.52 -8.91
C GLU A 66 13.34 -3.42 -8.51
N ASN A 67 13.78 -2.28 -8.00
CA ASN A 67 15.15 -2.14 -7.54
C ASN A 67 15.43 -3.04 -6.32
N ALA A 68 14.49 -3.12 -5.37
CA ALA A 68 14.60 -4.02 -4.23
C ALA A 68 14.59 -5.50 -4.65
N SER A 69 13.76 -5.90 -5.61
CA SER A 69 13.71 -7.27 -6.11
C SER A 69 15.00 -7.65 -6.84
N ARG A 70 15.54 -6.74 -7.66
CA ARG A 70 16.82 -6.94 -8.35
C ARG A 70 17.98 -7.09 -7.36
N MET A 71 18.05 -6.25 -6.33
CA MET A 71 19.07 -6.38 -5.29
C MET A 71 18.96 -7.73 -4.57
N ASN A 72 17.75 -8.15 -4.21
CA ASN A 72 17.53 -9.44 -3.55
C ASN A 72 17.97 -10.63 -4.42
N SER A 73 17.79 -10.54 -5.74
CA SER A 73 18.26 -11.56 -6.68
C SER A 73 19.79 -11.65 -6.77
N LEU A 74 20.50 -10.52 -6.71
CA LEU A 74 21.96 -10.52 -6.69
C LEU A 74 22.52 -11.08 -5.37
N ILE A 75 21.86 -10.77 -4.25
CA ILE A 75 22.20 -11.32 -2.94
C ILE A 75 22.03 -12.85 -2.96
N ASP A 76 20.95 -13.37 -3.56
CA ASP A 76 20.75 -14.82 -3.70
C ASP A 76 21.88 -15.50 -4.47
N ALA A 77 22.26 -14.93 -5.62
CA ALA A 77 23.33 -15.48 -6.43
C ALA A 77 24.69 -15.47 -5.69
N GLY A 78 24.96 -14.43 -4.90
CA GLY A 78 26.15 -14.36 -4.04
C GLY A 78 26.11 -15.38 -2.90
N ALA A 79 24.95 -15.50 -2.24
CA ALA A 79 24.72 -16.39 -1.11
C ALA A 79 24.92 -17.86 -1.47
N GLU A 80 24.38 -18.29 -2.61
CA GLU A 80 24.49 -19.67 -3.07
C GLU A 80 25.96 -20.09 -3.24
N LYS A 81 26.76 -19.20 -3.84
CA LYS A 81 28.21 -19.42 -4.00
C LYS A 81 28.92 -19.57 -2.65
N THR A 82 28.62 -18.70 -1.69
CA THR A 82 29.24 -18.76 -0.35
C THR A 82 28.80 -19.99 0.44
N VAL A 83 27.54 -20.43 0.32
CA VAL A 83 27.08 -21.69 0.96
C VAL A 83 27.82 -22.91 0.40
N ILE A 84 28.03 -22.97 -0.92
CA ILE A 84 28.80 -24.05 -1.56
C ILE A 84 30.25 -24.04 -1.07
N GLU A 85 30.89 -22.87 -1.05
CA GLU A 85 32.26 -22.72 -0.55
C GLU A 85 32.39 -23.16 0.91
N TYR A 86 31.46 -22.73 1.77
CA TYR A 86 31.48 -23.12 3.18
C TYR A 86 31.26 -24.62 3.36
N ARG A 87 30.40 -25.26 2.55
CA ARG A 87 30.25 -26.72 2.57
C ARG A 87 31.56 -27.43 2.23
N GLU A 88 32.32 -26.96 1.24
CA GLU A 88 33.60 -27.56 0.88
C GLU A 88 34.68 -27.39 1.97
N ILE A 89 34.71 -26.24 2.64
CA ILE A 89 35.61 -25.99 3.78
C ILE A 89 35.23 -26.90 4.94
N LEU A 90 33.96 -26.90 5.34
CA LEU A 90 33.46 -27.65 6.49
C LEU A 90 33.59 -29.16 6.29
N ARG A 91 33.44 -29.69 5.07
CA ARG A 91 33.64 -31.12 4.79
C ARG A 91 35.02 -31.65 5.20
N ARG A 92 36.03 -30.79 5.32
CA ARG A 92 37.40 -31.15 5.72
C ARG A 92 37.61 -31.07 7.24
N GLU A 93 36.66 -30.52 7.97
CA GLU A 93 36.76 -30.26 9.40
C GLU A 93 36.24 -31.45 10.21
N LYS A 94 37.01 -31.87 11.23
CA LYS A 94 36.69 -33.09 12.01
C LYS A 94 35.58 -32.88 13.03
N THR A 95 35.27 -31.63 13.36
CA THR A 95 34.25 -31.28 14.37
C THR A 95 32.84 -31.22 13.79
N CYS A 96 32.66 -31.45 12.48
CA CYS A 96 31.39 -31.21 11.81
C CYS A 96 30.21 -32.02 12.32
N ASP A 97 30.44 -33.28 12.67
CA ASP A 97 29.39 -34.20 13.11
C ASP A 97 29.14 -34.13 14.62
N LEU A 98 29.87 -33.27 15.34
CA LEU A 98 29.67 -33.11 16.76
C LEU A 98 28.32 -32.43 17.01
N PRO A 99 27.47 -32.98 17.89
CA PRO A 99 26.17 -32.40 18.19
C PRO A 99 26.34 -31.12 19.03
N VAL A 100 25.49 -30.14 18.75
CA VAL A 100 25.31 -28.97 19.61
C VAL A 100 24.67 -29.44 20.92
N PRO A 101 25.11 -28.94 22.10
CA PRO A 101 24.50 -29.30 23.38
C PRO A 101 22.98 -29.10 23.38
N ALA A 102 22.26 -30.06 23.97
CA ALA A 102 20.80 -30.13 23.90
C ALA A 102 20.12 -28.86 24.44
N ASP A 103 20.64 -28.27 25.52
CA ASP A 103 20.09 -27.04 26.10
C ASP A 103 20.18 -25.85 25.13
N VAL A 104 21.27 -25.75 24.38
CA VAL A 104 21.48 -24.70 23.38
C VAL A 104 20.58 -24.92 22.16
N ALA A 105 20.54 -26.15 21.64
CA ALA A 105 19.67 -26.51 20.52
C ALA A 105 18.18 -26.33 20.87
N GLY A 106 17.78 -26.69 22.09
CA GLY A 106 16.44 -26.46 22.62
C GLY A 106 16.09 -24.97 22.75
N GLY A 107 17.03 -24.15 23.22
CA GLY A 107 16.88 -22.70 23.26
C GLY A 107 16.67 -22.08 21.87
N LEU A 108 17.47 -22.50 20.89
CA LEU A 108 17.34 -22.06 19.48
C LEU A 108 15.99 -22.45 18.88
N LEU A 109 15.55 -23.69 19.12
CA LEU A 109 14.24 -24.18 18.65
C LEU A 109 13.09 -23.37 19.28
N ASN A 110 13.16 -23.09 20.58
CA ASN A 110 12.15 -22.27 21.26
C ASN A 110 12.11 -20.85 20.67
N TYR A 111 13.27 -20.22 20.45
CA TYR A 111 13.33 -18.91 19.83
C TYR A 111 12.75 -18.91 18.40
N ALA A 112 13.06 -19.93 17.60
CA ALA A 112 12.49 -20.08 16.26
C ALA A 112 10.96 -20.23 16.29
N ASN A 113 10.43 -20.99 17.24
CA ASN A 113 8.98 -21.14 17.45
C ASN A 113 8.33 -19.82 17.87
N HIS A 114 8.96 -19.07 18.79
CA HIS A 114 8.50 -17.74 19.18
C HIS A 114 8.48 -16.78 17.99
N LEU A 115 9.54 -16.77 17.17
CA LEU A 115 9.61 -15.94 15.97
C LEU A 115 8.49 -16.30 14.98
N ARG A 116 8.28 -17.59 14.70
CA ARG A 116 7.17 -18.07 13.86
C ARG A 116 5.81 -17.62 14.41
N ALA A 117 5.58 -17.79 15.71
CA ALA A 117 4.34 -17.37 16.35
C ALA A 117 4.12 -15.85 16.26
N SER A 118 5.17 -15.04 16.37
CA SER A 118 5.09 -13.58 16.23
C SER A 118 4.87 -13.10 14.80
N ALA A 119 5.30 -13.88 13.80
CA ALA A 119 5.19 -13.54 12.38
C ALA A 119 3.88 -14.03 11.73
N MET A 120 3.31 -15.12 12.24
CA MET A 120 2.07 -15.70 11.71
C MET A 120 0.86 -14.90 12.21
N HIS A 121 -0.06 -14.59 11.30
CA HIS A 121 -1.36 -14.06 11.68
C HIS A 121 -2.19 -15.15 12.38
N THR A 122 -2.91 -14.80 13.44
CA THR A 122 -3.69 -15.77 14.25
C THR A 122 -4.90 -16.34 13.50
N ASP A 123 -5.30 -15.73 12.39
CA ASP A 123 -6.34 -16.26 11.52
C ASP A 123 -5.76 -17.32 10.57
N THR A 124 -5.98 -18.59 10.92
CA THR A 124 -5.41 -19.75 10.24
C THR A 124 -6.30 -20.29 9.11
N GLY A 125 -7.33 -19.55 8.69
CA GLY A 125 -8.31 -20.02 7.69
C GLY A 125 -7.73 -20.47 6.35
N ASN A 126 -6.49 -20.08 6.04
CA ASN A 126 -5.78 -20.44 4.81
C ASN A 126 -4.35 -20.95 5.08
N ALA A 127 -4.12 -21.57 6.24
CA ALA A 127 -2.81 -22.13 6.59
C ALA A 127 -2.40 -23.21 5.57
N ASP A 128 -1.22 -23.05 4.99
CA ASP A 128 -0.62 -24.05 4.10
C ASP A 128 -0.38 -25.35 4.86
N THR A 129 -1.28 -26.32 4.67
CA THR A 129 -1.26 -27.62 5.33
C THR A 129 -0.01 -28.43 4.95
N ALA A 130 0.60 -28.17 3.78
CA ALA A 130 1.83 -28.85 3.37
C ALA A 130 3.05 -28.31 4.15
N GLY A 131 3.05 -27.01 4.46
CA GLY A 131 4.06 -26.35 5.29
C GLY A 131 3.94 -26.65 6.80
N ASP A 132 2.87 -27.33 7.23
CA ASP A 132 2.66 -27.79 8.62
C ASP A 132 3.21 -29.21 8.86
N SER A 133 3.98 -29.73 7.91
CA SER A 133 4.66 -31.02 8.05
C SER A 133 5.56 -31.00 9.28
N THR A 134 5.37 -31.99 10.17
CA THR A 134 6.21 -32.20 11.35
C THR A 134 7.68 -32.31 10.92
N VAL A 135 8.50 -31.34 11.32
CA VAL A 135 9.95 -31.39 11.09
C VAL A 135 10.50 -32.64 11.78
N THR A 136 11.15 -33.51 11.03
CA THR A 136 11.83 -34.70 11.58
C THR A 136 12.77 -34.27 12.70
N SER A 137 12.60 -34.82 13.89
CA SER A 137 13.50 -34.58 15.03
C SER A 137 14.93 -34.99 14.66
N GLY A 138 15.77 -34.01 14.34
CA GLY A 138 17.18 -34.20 14.01
C GLY A 138 18.07 -33.48 15.02
N THR A 139 19.23 -34.06 15.33
CA THR A 139 20.23 -33.41 16.18
C THR A 139 20.95 -32.32 15.39
N LEU A 140 20.90 -31.08 15.86
CA LEU A 140 21.64 -29.97 15.26
C LEU A 140 23.14 -30.16 15.48
N THR A 141 23.93 -30.09 14.40
CA THR A 141 25.40 -30.20 14.47
C THR A 141 26.06 -28.84 14.30
N TYR A 142 27.33 -28.73 14.69
CA TYR A 142 28.07 -27.47 14.55
C TYR A 142 28.17 -27.01 13.09
N CYS A 143 28.45 -27.92 12.15
CA CYS A 143 28.50 -27.55 10.74
C CYS A 143 27.15 -27.18 10.15
N GLN A 144 26.07 -27.85 10.58
CA GLN A 144 24.73 -27.44 10.18
C GLN A 144 24.41 -26.02 10.67
N THR A 145 24.82 -25.69 11.90
CA THR A 145 24.66 -24.35 12.47
C THR A 145 25.42 -23.31 11.65
N VAL A 146 26.70 -23.56 11.34
CA VAL A 146 27.53 -22.63 10.55
C VAL A 146 26.95 -22.43 9.14
N LEU A 147 26.46 -23.51 8.51
CA LEU A 147 25.84 -23.44 7.19
C LEU A 147 24.52 -22.65 7.18
N TRP A 148 23.84 -22.50 8.32
CA TRP A 148 22.61 -21.72 8.45
C TRP A 148 22.85 -20.22 8.68
N ILE A 149 24.04 -19.83 9.17
CA ILE A 149 24.36 -18.42 9.45
C ILE A 149 24.28 -17.58 8.17
N ASN A 150 24.87 -18.06 7.06
CA ASN A 150 24.90 -17.30 5.83
C ASN A 150 23.49 -17.10 5.21
N PRO A 151 22.65 -18.14 5.06
CA PRO A 151 21.24 -17.96 4.69
C PRO A 151 20.46 -16.99 5.59
N LEU A 152 20.72 -16.98 6.90
CA LEU A 152 20.09 -16.05 7.83
C LEU A 152 20.53 -14.59 7.61
N LEU A 153 21.82 -14.35 7.40
CA LEU A 153 22.35 -13.02 7.08
C LEU A 153 21.78 -12.48 5.77
N VAL A 154 21.65 -13.36 4.77
CA VAL A 154 21.03 -13.04 3.48
C VAL A 154 19.56 -12.69 3.64
N ALA A 155 18.80 -13.45 4.43
CA ALA A 155 17.40 -13.12 4.72
C ALA A 155 17.28 -11.75 5.43
N LEU A 156 18.19 -11.45 6.35
CA LEU A 156 18.23 -10.15 7.04
C LEU A 156 18.58 -9.00 6.09
N GLU A 157 19.54 -9.19 5.19
CA GLU A 157 19.91 -8.19 4.18
C GLU A 157 18.73 -7.88 3.25
N LYS A 158 18.02 -8.91 2.77
CA LYS A 158 16.81 -8.74 1.97
C LYS A 158 15.71 -8.00 2.73
N ALA A 159 15.47 -8.36 3.99
CA ALA A 159 14.50 -7.68 4.84
C ALA A 159 14.86 -6.19 5.04
N ASN A 160 16.15 -5.87 5.20
CA ASN A 160 16.63 -4.50 5.30
C ASN A 160 16.42 -3.72 4.00
N ASN A 161 16.69 -4.33 2.84
CA ASN A 161 16.43 -3.70 1.53
C ASN A 161 14.93 -3.41 1.32
N GLN A 162 14.06 -4.35 1.71
CA GLN A 162 12.61 -4.15 1.68
C GLN A 162 12.19 -3.01 2.62
N LEU A 163 12.72 -2.97 3.84
CA LEU A 163 12.43 -1.91 4.80
C LEU A 163 12.92 -0.54 4.30
N ALA A 164 14.06 -0.49 3.63
CA ALA A 164 14.57 0.73 2.99
C ALA A 164 13.62 1.22 1.89
N GLY A 165 13.13 0.30 1.04
CA GLY A 165 12.11 0.62 0.04
C GLY A 165 10.80 1.13 0.64
N ILE A 166 10.31 0.48 1.70
CA ILE A 166 9.10 0.93 2.43
C ILE A 166 9.30 2.34 3.01
N ARG A 167 10.47 2.63 3.60
CA ARG A 167 10.79 3.97 4.12
C ARG A 167 10.79 5.02 3.01
N GLU A 168 11.34 4.72 1.84
CA GLU A 168 11.30 5.62 0.69
C GLU A 168 9.86 5.91 0.26
N ILE A 169 9.02 4.87 0.17
CA ILE A 169 7.60 4.99 -0.15
C ILE A 169 6.87 5.85 0.88
N GLU A 170 7.14 5.66 2.18
CA GLU A 170 6.50 6.44 3.25
C GLU A 170 6.93 7.92 3.21
N ILE A 171 8.20 8.20 2.92
CA ILE A 171 8.68 9.58 2.72
C ILE A 171 7.96 10.24 1.54
N ILE A 172 7.80 9.53 0.41
CA ILE A 172 7.05 10.03 -0.74
C ILE A 172 5.61 10.32 -0.32
N ARG A 173 4.93 9.39 0.34
CA ARG A 173 3.55 9.58 0.84
C ARG A 173 3.44 10.79 1.77
N ALA A 174 4.32 10.91 2.76
CA ALA A 174 4.32 12.01 3.73
C ALA A 174 4.59 13.38 3.05
N SER A 175 5.42 13.41 2.00
CA SER A 175 5.69 14.64 1.24
C SER A 175 4.47 15.14 0.45
N GLN A 176 3.60 14.24 -0.01
CA GLN A 176 2.34 14.57 -0.69
C GLN A 176 1.27 15.09 0.28
N LEU A 177 1.40 14.81 1.58
CA LEU A 177 0.47 15.25 2.63
C LEU A 177 0.82 16.63 3.23
N LYS A 178 1.88 17.31 2.76
CA LYS A 178 2.26 18.64 3.27
C LYS A 178 1.20 19.70 2.95
N PRO A 179 0.91 20.65 3.88
CA PRO A 179 -0.24 21.58 3.83
C PRO A 179 -0.12 22.71 2.79
N GLY A 180 0.68 22.56 1.73
CA GLY A 180 0.71 23.47 0.59
C GLY A 180 -0.39 23.18 -0.44
N ASN A 181 -0.90 21.95 -0.52
CA ASN A 181 -1.96 21.55 -1.45
C ASN A 181 -3.38 21.56 -0.83
N ILE A 182 -3.50 21.80 0.48
CA ILE A 182 -4.80 21.81 1.18
C ILE A 182 -5.39 23.23 1.26
N GLN A 183 -4.58 24.29 1.15
CA GLN A 183 -5.08 25.67 1.21
C GLN A 183 -5.97 26.05 0.01
N ALA A 184 -5.93 25.32 -1.09
CA ALA A 184 -6.87 25.50 -2.20
C ALA A 184 -8.25 24.86 -1.96
N LEU A 185 -8.39 23.99 -0.94
CA LEU A 185 -9.63 23.28 -0.63
C LEU A 185 -10.36 23.82 0.61
N VAL A 186 -9.74 24.73 1.37
CA VAL A 186 -10.32 25.27 2.62
C VAL A 186 -10.85 26.70 2.47
N TYR A 187 -10.58 27.37 1.34
CA TYR A 187 -11.21 28.66 1.02
C TYR A 187 -12.47 28.44 0.15
N LYS A 188 -13.46 27.76 0.72
CA LYS A 188 -14.84 27.82 0.23
C LYS A 188 -15.80 28.05 1.40
#